data_AF-A0A2V7E5A9-F1
#
_entry.id   AF-A0A2V7E5A9-F1
#
_cell.length_a   1.000
_cell.length_b   1.000
_cell.length_c   1.000
_cell.angle_alpha   90.00
_cell.angle_beta   90.00
_cell.angle_gamma   90.00
#
_symmetry.space_group_name_H-M   'P 1'
#
loop_
_entity.id
_entity.type
_entity.pdbx_description
1 polymer ?
#
loop_
_entity_poly.entity_id
_entity_poly.type
_entity_poly.pdbx_seq_one_letter_code
_entity_poly.pdbx_strand_id
1 'polypeptide(L)'
;MDLVVLDQAIDTTTPAGRLLFHVLAAIAEFERDLIRERVIAGVRRARAQGRHLGRPRKHHVDAERARALIAEGRSLRAVARMLGTHHTVVARAVATA
;
A
#
# COMPACT_ATOMS: atom_id res chain seq x y z
N MET A 1 -31.91 -14.56 2.77
CA MET A 1 -30.73 -14.86 3.63
C MET A 1 -31.05 -14.14 4.91
N ASP A 2 -31.25 -14.92 5.97
CA ASP A 2 -31.99 -14.45 7.13
C ASP A 2 -31.01 -14.34 8.29
N LEU A 3 -30.90 -13.14 8.85
CA LEU A 3 -30.05 -12.75 9.97
C LEU A 3 -30.92 -12.31 11.13
N VAL A 4 -30.71 -12.94 12.29
CA VAL A 4 -31.30 -12.53 13.57
C VAL A 4 -30.16 -12.30 14.57
N VAL A 5 -30.05 -11.07 15.05
CA VAL A 5 -29.07 -10.67 16.09
C VAL A 5 -29.82 -10.57 17.40
N LEU A 6 -29.56 -11.50 18.32
CA LEU A 6 -30.34 -11.65 19.56
C LEU A 6 -30.15 -10.48 20.53
N ASP A 7 -28.92 -10.03 20.74
CA ASP A 7 -28.63 -8.97 21.70
C ASP A 7 -29.18 -7.60 21.28
N GLN A 8 -29.16 -7.32 19.97
CA GLN A 8 -29.56 -6.01 19.42
C GLN A 8 -30.97 -6.04 18.80
N ALA A 9 -31.67 -7.19 18.95
CA ALA A 9 -33.00 -7.45 18.42
C ALA A 9 -33.17 -7.10 16.92
N ILE A 10 -32.11 -7.29 16.10
CA ILE A 10 -32.19 -7.07 14.65
C ILE A 10 -32.67 -8.36 13.99
N ASP A 11 -33.90 -8.37 13.51
CA ASP A 11 -34.49 -9.51 12.80
C ASP A 11 -34.83 -9.15 11.35
N THR A 12 -33.97 -9.58 10.42
CA THR A 12 -34.12 -9.34 8.98
C THR A 12 -35.20 -10.20 8.31
N THR A 13 -35.85 -11.12 9.04
CA THR A 13 -37.05 -11.81 8.53
C THR A 13 -38.25 -10.85 8.45
N THR A 14 -38.26 -9.79 9.28
CA THR A 14 -39.32 -8.77 9.30
C THR A 14 -39.02 -7.62 8.33
N PRO A 15 -40.04 -6.96 7.73
CA PRO A 15 -39.83 -5.78 6.90
C PRO A 15 -39.12 -4.62 7.64
N ALA A 16 -39.46 -4.40 8.91
CA ALA A 16 -38.84 -3.36 9.72
C ALA A 16 -37.36 -3.66 10.02
N GLY A 17 -37.02 -4.90 10.37
CA GLY A 17 -35.64 -5.27 10.63
C GLY A 17 -34.76 -5.26 9.38
N ARG A 18 -35.30 -5.56 8.18
CA ARG A 18 -34.58 -5.32 6.92
C ARG A 18 -34.28 -3.85 6.68
N LEU A 19 -35.27 -2.97 6.90
CA LEU A 19 -35.07 -1.53 6.77
C LEU A 19 -33.95 -1.04 7.71
N LEU A 20 -34.03 -1.41 9.00
CA LEU A 20 -33.01 -1.05 9.98
C LEU A 20 -31.63 -1.58 9.56
N PHE A 21 -31.54 -2.83 9.13
CA PHE A 21 -30.28 -3.42 8.67
C PHE A 21 -29.69 -2.66 7.47
N HIS A 22 -30.52 -2.25 6.51
CA HIS A 22 -30.06 -1.43 5.38
C HIS A 22 -29.59 -0.03 5.79
N VAL A 23 -30.28 0.62 6.73
CA VAL A 23 -29.85 1.91 7.27
C VAL A 23 -28.51 1.78 7.98
N LEU A 24 -28.32 0.75 8.80
CA LEU A 24 -27.04 0.48 9.47
C LEU A 24 -25.92 0.19 8.47
N ALA A 25 -26.21 -0.56 7.40
CA ALA A 25 -25.24 -0.80 6.33
C ALA A 25 -24.83 0.50 5.63
N ALA A 26 -25.79 1.38 5.33
CA ALA A 26 -25.52 2.70 4.74
C ALA A 26 -24.69 3.59 5.67
N ILE A 27 -24.97 3.58 6.98
CA ILE A 27 -24.16 4.30 7.97
C ILE A 27 -22.73 3.75 8.00
N ALA A 28 -22.56 2.44 8.00
CA ALA A 28 -21.23 1.82 8.02
C ALA A 28 -20.40 2.17 6.77
N GLU A 29 -21.04 2.28 5.60
CA GLU A 29 -20.40 2.76 4.38
C GLU A 29 -19.98 4.23 4.50
N PHE A 30 -20.90 5.10 4.95
CA PHE A 30 -20.62 6.52 5.16
C PHE A 30 -19.45 6.75 6.13
N GLU A 31 -19.41 6.05 7.26
CA GLU A 31 -18.31 6.16 8.23
C GLU A 31 -16.96 5.73 7.62
N ARG A 32 -16.95 4.66 6.82
CA ARG A 32 -15.75 4.20 6.11
C ARG A 32 -15.23 5.25 5.14
N ASP A 33 -16.12 5.94 4.44
CA ASP A 33 -15.75 7.00 3.50
C ASP A 33 -15.19 8.22 4.23
N LEU A 34 -15.78 8.64 5.35
CA LEU A 34 -15.21 9.70 6.19
C LEU A 34 -13.80 9.35 6.71
N ILE A 35 -13.57 8.11 7.13
CA ILE A 35 -12.23 7.64 7.54
C ILE A 35 -11.26 7.74 6.37
N ARG A 36 -11.67 7.27 5.18
CA ARG A 36 -10.85 7.31 3.97
C ARG A 36 -10.47 8.75 3.61
N GLU A 37 -11.43 9.67 3.59
CA GLU A 37 -11.19 11.09 3.31
C GLU A 37 -10.16 11.68 4.26
N ARG A 38 -10.30 11.40 5.57
CA ARG A 38 -9.36 11.87 6.59
C ARG A 38 -7.96 11.32 6.38
N VAL A 39 -7.82 10.04 6.02
CA VAL A 39 -6.53 9.42 5.71
C VAL A 39 -5.90 10.05 4.48
N ILE A 40 -6.66 10.25 3.40
CA ILE A 40 -6.17 10.90 2.18
C ILE A 40 -5.69 12.32 2.48
N ALA A 41 -6.46 13.09 3.26
CA ALA A 41 -6.07 14.43 3.68
C ALA A 41 -4.76 14.41 4.50
N GLY A 42 -4.61 13.46 5.43
CA GLY A 42 -3.38 13.28 6.21
C GLY A 42 -2.17 12.93 5.33
N VAL A 43 -2.34 12.01 4.39
CA VAL A 43 -1.31 11.62 3.42
C VAL A 43 -0.90 12.81 2.55
N ARG A 44 -1.86 13.60 2.05
CA ARG A 44 -1.59 14.82 1.27
C ARG A 44 -0.77 15.83 2.07
N ARG A 45 -1.14 16.09 3.33
CA ARG A 45 -0.36 16.97 4.23
C ARG A 45 1.07 16.46 4.44
N ALA A 46 1.25 15.16 4.70
CA ALA A 46 2.57 14.57 4.88
C ALA A 46 3.44 14.69 3.62
N ARG A 47 2.85 14.52 2.41
CA ARG A 47 3.54 14.76 1.14
C ARG A 47 3.98 16.22 0.98
N ALA A 48 3.09 17.17 1.30
CA ALA A 48 3.40 18.60 1.21
C ALA A 48 4.54 19.02 2.17
N GLN A 49 4.68 18.33 3.30
CA GLN A 49 5.79 18.50 4.24
C GLN A 49 7.08 17.76 3.82
N GLY A 50 7.11 17.13 2.65
CA GLY A 50 8.28 16.41 2.15
C GLY A 50 8.56 15.08 2.86
N ARG A 51 7.62 14.54 3.65
CA ARG A 51 7.82 13.26 4.34
C ARG A 51 7.86 12.12 3.32
N HIS A 52 8.86 11.26 3.41
CA HIS A 52 8.89 10.02 2.61
C HIS A 52 7.76 9.09 3.08
N LEU A 53 6.82 8.82 2.17
CA LEU A 53 5.76 7.84 2.39
C LEU A 53 6.10 6.51 1.73
N GLY A 54 5.65 5.41 2.34
CA GLY A 54 5.90 4.05 1.87
C GLY A 54 7.19 3.45 2.40
N ARG A 55 7.56 2.28 1.87
CA ARG A 55 8.74 1.53 2.32
C ARG A 55 10.03 2.30 1.97
N PRO A 56 10.88 2.62 2.95
CA PRO A 56 12.19 3.22 2.67
C PRO A 56 13.01 2.31 1.75
N ARG A 57 13.74 2.91 0.81
CA ARG A 57 14.68 2.16 -0.03
C ARG A 57 15.87 1.73 0.83
N LYS A 58 15.90 0.43 1.21
CA LYS A 58 16.96 -0.15 2.06
C LYS A 58 18.30 -0.36 1.33
N HIS A 59 18.30 -0.33 0.00
CA HIS A 59 19.51 -0.56 -0.80
C HIS A 59 19.77 0.66 -1.67
N HIS A 60 20.69 1.51 -1.21
CA HIS A 60 21.38 2.44 -2.09
C HIS A 60 22.44 1.62 -2.84
N VAL A 61 22.10 1.19 -4.04
CA VAL A 61 23.10 0.70 -5.00
C VAL A 61 23.73 1.93 -5.64
N ASP A 62 25.05 2.03 -5.56
CA ASP A 62 25.81 2.98 -6.34
C ASP A 62 25.64 2.64 -7.84
N ALA A 63 24.81 3.42 -8.52
CA ALA A 63 24.45 3.19 -9.91
C ALA A 63 25.65 3.37 -10.85
N GLU A 64 26.56 4.28 -10.53
CA GLU A 64 27.77 4.50 -11.34
C GLU A 64 28.71 3.31 -11.23
N ARG A 65 28.95 2.83 -10.00
CA ARG A 65 29.76 1.64 -9.78
C ARG A 65 29.14 0.39 -10.44
N ALA A 66 27.82 0.26 -10.37
CA ALA A 66 27.11 -0.83 -11.05
C ALA A 66 27.27 -0.75 -12.58
N ARG A 67 27.14 0.45 -13.17
CA ARG A 67 27.35 0.68 -14.61
C ARG A 67 28.76 0.36 -15.05
N ALA A 68 29.77 0.81 -14.31
CA ALA A 68 31.18 0.53 -14.60
C ALA A 68 31.46 -0.99 -14.64
N LEU A 69 30.99 -1.73 -13.63
CA LEU A 69 31.16 -3.18 -13.58
C LEU A 69 30.42 -3.90 -14.72
N ILE A 70 29.28 -3.39 -15.17
CA ILE A 70 28.56 -3.94 -16.33
C ILE A 70 29.33 -3.64 -17.62
N ALA A 71 29.91 -2.44 -17.76
CA ALA A 71 30.75 -2.07 -18.90
C ALA A 71 32.02 -2.93 -19.00
N GLU A 72 32.55 -3.41 -17.86
CA GLU A 72 33.61 -4.43 -17.80
C GLU A 72 33.14 -5.84 -18.22
N GLY A 73 31.88 -6.01 -18.66
CA GLY A 73 31.32 -7.27 -19.12
C GLY A 73 30.76 -8.19 -18.01
N ARG A 74 30.63 -7.71 -16.76
CA ARG A 74 30.05 -8.51 -15.68
C ARG A 74 28.53 -8.62 -15.81
N SER A 75 27.98 -9.80 -15.51
CA SER A 75 26.53 -9.99 -15.48
C SER A 75 25.88 -9.30 -14.26
N LEU A 76 24.60 -8.94 -14.39
CA LEU A 76 23.82 -8.33 -13.29
C LEU A 76 23.88 -9.12 -11.98
N ARG A 77 23.90 -10.46 -12.06
CA ARG A 77 24.02 -11.33 -10.87
C ARG A 77 25.41 -11.29 -10.25
N ALA A 78 26.46 -11.14 -11.05
CA ALA A 78 27.83 -10.98 -10.55
C ALA A 78 27.97 -9.63 -9.83
N VAL A 79 27.49 -8.54 -10.45
CA VAL A 79 27.48 -7.20 -9.86
C VAL A 79 26.68 -7.16 -8.56
N ALA A 80 25.49 -7.78 -8.53
CA ALA A 80 24.65 -7.83 -7.34
C ALA A 80 25.31 -8.55 -6.15
N ARG A 81 26.00 -9.67 -6.41
CA ARG A 81 26.80 -10.36 -5.38
C ARG A 81 27.92 -9.47 -4.84
N MET A 82 28.63 -8.76 -5.72
CA MET A 82 29.70 -7.83 -5.33
C MET A 82 29.18 -6.67 -4.50
N LEU A 83 27.96 -6.19 -4.78
CA LEU A 83 27.33 -5.08 -4.09
C LEU A 83 26.46 -5.52 -2.89
N GLY A 84 26.41 -6.82 -2.57
CA GLY A 84 25.61 -7.33 -1.44
C GLY A 84 24.10 -7.11 -1.60
N THR A 85 23.59 -7.06 -2.83
CA THR A 85 22.16 -6.84 -3.12
C THR A 85 21.59 -7.91 -4.02
N HIS A 86 20.27 -7.89 -4.22
CA HIS A 86 19.62 -8.74 -5.20
C HIS A 86 19.74 -8.14 -6.61
N HIS A 87 19.93 -8.97 -7.63
CA HIS A 87 20.13 -8.53 -9.03
C HIS A 87 19.02 -7.63 -9.58
N THR A 88 17.78 -7.75 -9.08
CA THR A 88 16.67 -6.85 -9.43
C THR A 88 16.85 -5.43 -8.90
N VAL A 89 17.56 -5.25 -7.79
CA VAL A 89 17.90 -3.93 -7.24
C VAL A 89 18.94 -3.25 -8.15
N VAL A 90 19.96 -4.00 -8.59
CA VAL A 90 20.98 -3.51 -9.53
C VAL A 90 20.34 -3.15 -10.88
N ALA A 91 19.52 -4.03 -11.44
CA ALA A 91 18.82 -3.77 -12.70
C ALA A 91 17.97 -2.49 -12.62
N ARG A 92 17.23 -2.29 -11.52
CA ARG A 92 16.43 -1.08 -11.31
C ARG A 92 17.31 0.15 -11.14
N ALA A 93 18.41 0.06 -10.39
CA ALA A 93 19.31 1.19 -10.16
C ALA A 93 19.93 1.71 -11.46
N VAL A 94 20.33 0.80 -12.36
CA VAL A 94 20.96 1.15 -13.65
C VAL A 94 19.93 1.65 -14.68
N ALA A 95 18.67 1.22 -14.60
CA ALA A 95 17.61 1.62 -15.53
C ALA A 95 16.93 2.96 -15.21
N THR A 96 17.12 3.51 -14.00
CA THR A 96 16.42 4.75 -13.55
C THR A 96 17.25 6.03 -13.82
N ALA A 97 18.20 5.98 -14.75
CA ALA A 97 19.09 7.10 -15.06
C ALA A 97 19.27 7.27 -16.56
#